data_AF-A0AAJ4REC5-F1
#
_entry.id   AF-A0AAJ4REC5-F1
#
_cell.length_a   1.000
_cell.length_b   1.000
_cell.length_c   1.000
_cell.angle_alpha   90.00
_cell.angle_beta   90.00
_cell.angle_gamma   90.00
#
_symmetry.space_group_name_H-M   'P 1'
#
loop_
_entity.id
_entity.type
_entity.pdbx_description
1 polymer ?
#
loop_
_entity_poly.entity_id
_entity_poly.type
_entity_poly.pdbx_seq_one_letter_code
_entity_poly.pdbx_strand_id
1 'polypeptide(L)'
;MKKLLTSMIAASLLVTSSFAADAKTNEVSKNAVIKAEQNAQSATKLVKEAIRAIQYTQDALIYLNANKKDKAIESLKKAVGELAIVLNAPNAPYLLPVDIQMEAYQFNGKLSDVAKMVAQAKILVAENKLPQARAILNALRDEIVIKTINLPLATYPAALNLAIKYINEGKIKEAKDVLAMALSTLVEVDTIIPIPIVKAEALVKQASKIVKKDKKEALRYLEEAKYQLKLAETLGYTSKSSTTYKMLKDAINHLEKEIKANHKTGGLFEELIKKLKEFKEKAIEHINK
;
A
#
# COMPACT_ATOMS: atom_id res chain seq x y z
N MET A 1 14.74 -17.46 11.94
CA MET A 1 14.53 -17.92 10.55
C MET A 1 13.19 -17.40 10.06
N LYS A 2 13.15 -16.18 9.49
CA LYS A 2 12.00 -15.75 8.69
C LYS A 2 12.18 -16.43 7.33
N LYS A 3 11.31 -17.40 7.01
CA LYS A 3 11.20 -17.91 5.64
C LYS A 3 10.99 -16.68 4.75
N LEU A 4 11.81 -16.51 3.72
CA LEU A 4 11.42 -15.68 2.57
C LEU A 4 10.07 -16.24 2.13
N LEU A 5 9.00 -15.53 2.47
CA LEU A 5 7.65 -15.93 2.18
C LEU A 5 7.58 -15.99 0.67
N THR A 6 7.44 -17.20 0.14
CA THR A 6 6.99 -17.42 -1.23
C THR A 6 5.85 -16.45 -1.48
N SER A 7 5.98 -15.61 -2.50
CA SER A 7 5.05 -14.55 -2.88
C SER A 7 3.62 -15.10 -3.01
N MET A 8 2.89 -15.18 -1.90
CA MET A 8 1.50 -15.58 -1.86
C MET A 8 0.70 -14.29 -1.91
N ILE A 9 0.31 -13.92 -3.13
CA ILE A 9 -0.70 -12.90 -3.36
C ILE A 9 -2.04 -13.55 -3.02
N ALA A 10 -2.42 -13.50 -1.75
CA ALA A 10 -3.75 -13.92 -1.32
C ALA A 10 -4.73 -12.77 -1.55
N ALA A 11 -5.26 -12.67 -2.77
CA ALA A 11 -6.39 -11.80 -3.06
C ALA A 11 -7.66 -12.41 -2.45
N SER A 12 -7.86 -12.25 -1.14
CA SER A 12 -9.10 -12.65 -0.48
C SER A 12 -10.18 -11.61 -0.78
N LEU A 13 -10.86 -11.76 -1.92
CA LEU A 13 -12.11 -11.07 -2.23
C LEU A 13 -13.22 -11.57 -1.31
N LEU A 14 -13.31 -11.02 -0.09
CA LEU A 14 -14.55 -11.11 0.68
C LEU A 14 -15.49 -10.01 0.18
N VAL A 15 -16.41 -10.43 -0.67
CA VAL A 15 -17.51 -9.61 -1.19
C VAL A 15 -18.49 -9.33 -0.07
N THR A 16 -18.62 -8.08 0.35
CA THR A 16 -19.82 -7.64 1.07
C THR A 16 -20.37 -6.37 0.41
N SER A 17 -21.65 -6.41 0.11
CA SER A 17 -22.42 -5.31 -0.44
C SER A 17 -22.76 -4.32 0.67
N SER A 18 -22.12 -3.15 0.69
CA SER A 18 -22.61 -2.06 1.54
C SER A 18 -23.81 -1.38 0.88
N PHE A 19 -24.93 -1.40 1.59
CA PHE A 19 -26.15 -0.58 1.50
C PHE A 19 -26.34 0.44 0.33
N ALA A 20 -27.55 0.40 -0.23
CA ALA A 20 -28.28 1.43 -1.01
C ALA A 20 -27.79 1.81 -2.42
N ALA A 21 -26.61 1.40 -2.86
CA ALA A 21 -26.20 1.52 -4.26
C ALA A 21 -26.86 0.45 -5.14
N ASP A 22 -27.33 0.82 -6.34
CA ASP A 22 -27.83 -0.13 -7.33
C ASP A 22 -26.69 -1.02 -7.86
N ALA A 23 -27.05 -2.09 -8.58
CA ALA A 23 -26.09 -3.06 -9.12
C ALA A 23 -24.99 -2.42 -9.97
N LYS A 24 -25.30 -1.38 -10.75
CA LYS A 24 -24.36 -0.73 -11.65
C LYS A 24 -23.38 0.18 -10.88
N THR A 25 -23.88 0.90 -9.89
CA THR A 25 -23.05 1.66 -8.94
C THR A 25 -22.09 0.74 -8.17
N ASN A 26 -22.57 -0.42 -7.70
CA ASN A 26 -21.74 -1.41 -7.04
C ASN A 26 -20.66 -1.99 -7.95
N GLU A 27 -20.99 -2.23 -9.22
CA GLU A 27 -20.04 -2.73 -10.22
C GLU A 27 -18.89 -1.73 -10.46
N VAL A 28 -19.19 -0.44 -10.60
CA VAL A 28 -18.17 0.61 -10.76
C VAL A 28 -17.22 0.63 -9.55
N SER A 29 -17.77 0.59 -8.33
CA SER A 29 -16.98 0.57 -7.10
C SER A 29 -16.10 -0.68 -7.00
N LYS A 30 -16.64 -1.86 -7.33
CA LYS A 30 -15.88 -3.12 -7.34
C LYS A 30 -14.74 -3.09 -8.35
N ASN A 31 -15.01 -2.66 -9.58
CA ASN A 31 -14.01 -2.55 -10.63
C ASN A 31 -12.92 -1.53 -10.28
N ALA A 32 -13.25 -0.48 -9.54
CA ALA A 32 -12.28 0.50 -9.05
C ALA A 32 -11.27 -0.14 -8.07
N VAL A 33 -11.74 -0.97 -7.14
CA VAL A 33 -10.88 -1.68 -6.18
C VAL A 33 -9.99 -2.68 -6.90
N ILE A 34 -10.56 -3.52 -7.79
CA ILE A 34 -9.79 -4.48 -8.60
C ILE A 34 -8.69 -3.77 -9.39
N LYS A 35 -9.03 -2.64 -10.03
CA LYS A 35 -8.05 -1.85 -10.79
C LYS A 35 -6.97 -1.24 -9.88
N ALA A 36 -7.32 -0.80 -8.68
CA ALA A 36 -6.34 -0.28 -7.73
C ALA A 36 -5.37 -1.37 -7.26
N GLU A 37 -5.86 -2.58 -6.98
CA GLU A 37 -5.04 -3.76 -6.67
C GLU A 37 -4.10 -4.11 -7.84
N GLN A 38 -4.62 -4.17 -9.07
CA GLN A 38 -3.81 -4.45 -10.26
C GLN A 38 -2.74 -3.38 -10.51
N ASN A 39 -3.06 -2.10 -10.31
CA ASN A 39 -2.10 -1.02 -10.44
C ASN A 39 -1.02 -1.10 -9.37
N ALA A 40 -1.40 -1.36 -8.11
CA ALA A 40 -0.47 -1.57 -7.01
C ALA A 40 0.51 -2.72 -7.29
N GLN A 41 -0.02 -3.82 -7.84
CA GLN A 41 0.77 -4.98 -8.23
C GLN A 41 1.75 -4.66 -9.37
N SER A 42 1.30 -3.90 -10.37
CA SER A 42 2.09 -3.57 -11.57
C SER A 42 3.16 -2.50 -11.31
N ALA A 43 2.90 -1.59 -10.36
CA ALA A 43 3.81 -0.50 -10.02
C ALA A 43 5.08 -0.96 -9.29
N THR A 44 5.03 -2.14 -8.66
CA THR A 44 6.11 -2.58 -7.77
C THR A 44 6.88 -3.74 -8.42
N LYS A 45 7.89 -3.38 -9.23
CA LYS A 45 8.73 -4.37 -9.90
C LYS A 45 9.86 -4.81 -8.97
N LEU A 46 9.83 -6.08 -8.58
CA LEU A 46 10.91 -6.70 -7.82
C LEU A 46 12.22 -6.70 -8.63
N VAL A 47 13.32 -6.36 -7.96
CA VAL A 47 14.65 -6.37 -8.56
C VAL A 47 15.29 -7.74 -8.32
N LYS A 48 15.36 -8.55 -9.38
CA LYS A 48 15.82 -9.95 -9.30
C LYS A 48 17.25 -10.04 -8.77
N GLU A 49 18.10 -9.10 -9.16
CA GLU A 49 19.49 -8.96 -8.73
C GLU A 49 19.56 -8.81 -7.20
N ALA A 50 18.71 -7.95 -6.62
CA ALA A 50 18.67 -7.74 -5.18
C ALA A 50 18.15 -8.98 -4.41
N ILE A 51 17.17 -9.68 -4.97
CA ILE A 51 16.68 -10.96 -4.43
C ILE A 51 17.80 -12.01 -4.43
N ARG A 52 18.52 -12.15 -5.55
CA ARG A 52 19.66 -13.06 -5.66
C ARG A 52 20.77 -12.69 -4.66
N ALA A 53 21.04 -11.40 -4.46
CA ALA A 53 22.02 -10.95 -3.47
C ALA A 53 21.65 -11.39 -2.04
N ILE A 54 20.36 -11.31 -1.67
CA ILE A 54 19.89 -11.81 -0.37
C ILE A 54 20.06 -13.33 -0.27
N GLN A 55 19.68 -14.08 -1.31
CA GLN A 55 19.86 -15.53 -1.35
C GLN A 55 21.33 -15.92 -1.17
N TYR A 56 22.24 -15.30 -1.92
CA TYR A 56 23.67 -15.54 -1.80
C TYR A 56 24.23 -15.14 -0.42
N THR A 57 23.65 -14.14 0.24
CA THR A 57 23.98 -13.78 1.62
C THR A 57 23.58 -14.90 2.60
N GLN A 58 22.39 -15.47 2.42
CA GLN A 58 21.92 -16.60 3.22
C GLN A 58 22.76 -17.87 2.98
N ASP A 59 23.10 -18.16 1.73
CA ASP A 59 23.98 -19.25 1.36
C ASP A 59 25.36 -19.11 2.01
N ALA A 60 25.92 -17.89 2.05
CA ALA A 60 27.18 -17.63 2.73
C ALA A 60 27.12 -17.98 4.22
N LEU A 61 26.04 -17.64 4.92
CA LEU A 61 25.83 -18.04 6.32
C LEU A 61 25.77 -19.57 6.47
N ILE A 62 25.06 -20.27 5.56
CA ILE A 62 24.99 -21.73 5.54
C ILE A 62 26.39 -22.33 5.35
N TYR A 63 27.17 -21.82 4.40
CA TYR A 63 28.54 -22.27 4.16
C TYR A 63 29.47 -22.02 5.35
N LEU A 64 29.38 -20.86 6.00
CA LEU A 64 30.16 -20.56 7.21
C LEU A 64 29.77 -21.46 8.39
N ASN A 65 28.52 -21.89 8.49
CA ASN A 65 28.09 -22.88 9.48
C ASN A 65 28.63 -24.27 9.17
N ALA A 66 28.78 -24.61 7.89
CA ALA A 66 29.43 -25.84 7.45
C ALA A 66 30.97 -25.74 7.37
N ASN A 67 31.57 -24.66 7.88
CA ASN A 67 33.01 -24.37 7.83
C ASN A 67 33.62 -24.33 6.40
N LYS A 68 32.80 -24.07 5.38
CA LYS A 68 33.18 -23.98 3.95
C LYS A 68 33.51 -22.53 3.57
N LYS A 69 34.65 -22.02 4.04
CA LYS A 69 35.04 -20.61 3.90
C LYS A 69 35.11 -20.12 2.45
N ASP A 70 35.74 -20.88 1.56
CA ASP A 70 35.91 -20.48 0.15
C ASP A 70 34.56 -20.34 -0.56
N LYS A 71 33.63 -21.26 -0.30
CA LYS A 71 32.26 -21.20 -0.83
C LYS A 71 31.47 -20.02 -0.27
N ALA A 72 31.67 -19.69 1.01
CA ALA A 72 31.06 -18.50 1.59
C ALA A 72 31.57 -17.21 0.91
N ILE A 73 32.88 -17.08 0.71
CA ILE A 73 33.46 -15.93 -0.01
C ILE A 73 32.95 -15.86 -1.45
N GLU A 74 32.91 -16.98 -2.16
CA GLU A 74 32.38 -17.03 -3.53
C GLU A 74 30.91 -16.55 -3.58
N SER A 75 30.08 -17.02 -2.65
CA SER A 75 28.69 -16.60 -2.53
C SER A 75 28.56 -15.10 -2.26
N LEU A 76 29.35 -14.55 -1.31
CA LEU A 76 29.34 -13.11 -1.02
C LEU A 76 29.83 -12.27 -2.21
N LYS A 77 30.82 -12.74 -2.97
CA LYS A 77 31.25 -12.07 -4.21
C LYS A 77 30.13 -12.02 -5.25
N LYS A 78 29.37 -13.11 -5.40
CA LYS A 78 28.17 -13.11 -6.27
C LYS A 78 27.14 -12.09 -5.79
N ALA A 79 26.85 -12.06 -4.49
CA ALA A 79 25.94 -11.07 -3.91
C ALA A 79 26.37 -9.62 -4.17
N VAL A 80 27.66 -9.31 -3.97
CA VAL A 80 28.22 -7.98 -4.26
C VAL A 80 28.13 -7.65 -5.75
N GLY A 81 28.41 -8.60 -6.63
CA GLY A 81 28.29 -8.44 -8.08
C GLY A 81 26.87 -8.10 -8.52
N GLU A 82 25.86 -8.81 -8.00
CA GLU A 82 24.45 -8.53 -8.27
C GLU A 82 24.06 -7.11 -7.82
N LEU A 83 24.47 -6.69 -6.61
CA LEU A 83 24.17 -5.34 -6.11
C LEU A 83 24.89 -4.24 -6.90
N ALA A 84 26.08 -4.51 -7.43
CA ALA A 84 26.79 -3.56 -8.28
C ALA A 84 26.03 -3.26 -9.59
N ILE A 85 25.35 -4.26 -10.17
CA ILE A 85 24.49 -4.05 -11.35
C ILE A 85 23.37 -3.05 -11.01
N VAL A 86 22.76 -3.20 -9.83
CA VAL A 86 21.65 -2.34 -9.40
C VAL A 86 22.12 -0.92 -9.06
N LEU A 87 23.26 -0.78 -8.39
CA LEU A 87 23.88 0.51 -8.05
C LEU A 87 24.20 1.36 -9.29
N ASN A 88 24.57 0.71 -10.39
CA ASN A 88 24.91 1.38 -11.65
C ASN A 88 23.69 1.69 -12.53
N ALA A 89 22.48 1.31 -12.12
CA ALA A 89 21.27 1.66 -12.84
C ALA A 89 20.99 3.18 -12.73
N PRO A 90 20.49 3.84 -13.79
CA PRO A 90 20.04 5.22 -13.71
C PRO A 90 19.01 5.38 -12.58
N ASN A 91 19.24 6.33 -11.67
CA ASN A 91 18.37 6.62 -10.52
C ASN A 91 18.17 5.41 -9.57
N ALA A 92 19.24 4.69 -9.24
CA ALA A 92 19.18 3.61 -8.24
C ALA A 92 18.52 4.10 -6.92
N PRO A 93 17.42 3.47 -6.46
CA PRO A 93 16.70 3.93 -5.30
C PRO A 93 17.44 3.59 -4.00
N TYR A 94 17.25 4.39 -2.95
CA TYR A 94 17.87 4.14 -1.64
C TYR A 94 17.39 2.82 -1.01
N LEU A 95 16.12 2.49 -1.21
CA LEU A 95 15.46 1.26 -0.79
C LEU A 95 15.03 0.47 -2.03
N LEU A 96 15.47 -0.79 -2.12
CA LEU A 96 15.09 -1.68 -3.21
C LEU A 96 14.01 -2.67 -2.78
N PRO A 97 12.86 -2.72 -3.44
CA PRO A 97 11.84 -3.71 -3.14
C PRO A 97 12.33 -5.12 -3.53
N VAL A 98 12.34 -6.02 -2.54
CA VAL A 98 12.78 -7.43 -2.70
C VAL A 98 11.68 -8.43 -2.39
N ASP A 99 10.65 -8.04 -1.64
CA ASP A 99 9.43 -8.82 -1.46
C ASP A 99 8.23 -7.86 -1.31
N ILE A 100 7.06 -8.32 -1.77
CA ILE A 100 5.82 -7.55 -1.73
C ILE A 100 4.67 -8.48 -1.36
N GLN A 101 3.88 -8.04 -0.40
CA GLN A 101 2.63 -8.69 -0.03
C GLN A 101 1.51 -7.68 -0.07
N MET A 102 0.36 -8.08 -0.58
CA MET A 102 -0.81 -7.23 -0.68
C MET A 102 -1.97 -7.86 0.05
N GLU A 103 -2.69 -7.03 0.81
CA GLU A 103 -3.87 -7.42 1.55
C GLU A 103 -4.92 -6.32 1.40
N ALA A 104 -6.13 -6.69 0.99
CA ALA A 104 -7.26 -5.77 0.93
C ALA A 104 -8.18 -6.00 2.13
N TYR A 105 -8.57 -4.92 2.78
CA TYR A 105 -9.45 -4.90 3.94
C TYR A 105 -10.66 -4.05 3.60
N GLN A 106 -11.86 -4.57 3.86
CA GLN A 106 -13.10 -3.85 3.61
C GLN A 106 -13.88 -3.69 4.90
N PHE A 107 -14.39 -2.47 5.10
CA PHE A 107 -15.21 -2.15 6.25
C PHE A 107 -16.62 -2.73 6.06
N ASN A 108 -16.98 -3.66 6.94
CA ASN A 108 -18.28 -4.35 6.92
C ASN A 108 -19.22 -3.75 7.95
N GLY A 109 -19.63 -2.49 7.76
CA GLY A 109 -20.53 -1.79 8.68
C GLY A 109 -21.17 -0.55 8.05
N LYS A 110 -22.00 0.15 8.82
CA LYS A 110 -22.57 1.44 8.42
C LYS A 110 -21.70 2.59 8.91
N LEU A 111 -21.83 3.75 8.27
CA LEU A 111 -21.19 4.99 8.71
C LEU A 111 -21.48 5.31 10.20
N SER A 112 -22.68 5.01 10.68
CA SER A 112 -23.08 5.19 12.09
C SER A 112 -22.31 4.30 13.07
N ASP A 113 -21.78 3.17 12.60
CA ASP A 113 -21.12 2.18 13.44
C ASP A 113 -19.67 2.58 13.70
N VAL A 114 -19.04 3.29 12.75
CA VAL A 114 -17.66 3.76 12.87
C VAL A 114 -17.44 4.56 14.16
N ALA A 115 -18.31 5.54 14.44
CA ALA A 115 -18.18 6.37 15.65
C ALA A 115 -18.28 5.54 16.94
N LYS A 116 -19.17 4.54 16.98
CA LYS A 116 -19.34 3.64 18.13
C LYS A 116 -18.10 2.77 18.33
N MET A 117 -17.59 2.19 17.24
CA MET A 117 -16.39 1.35 17.25
C MET A 117 -15.15 2.15 17.68
N VAL A 118 -14.98 3.38 17.18
CA VAL A 118 -13.89 4.27 17.62
C VAL A 118 -13.99 4.59 19.10
N ALA A 119 -15.19 4.91 19.61
CA ALA A 119 -15.40 5.16 21.03
C ALA A 119 -15.08 3.92 21.88
N GLN A 120 -15.53 2.74 21.44
CA GLN A 120 -15.24 1.48 22.12
C GLN A 120 -13.75 1.15 22.13
N ALA A 121 -13.05 1.36 21.01
CA ALA A 121 -11.60 1.18 20.93
C ALA A 121 -10.87 2.09 21.92
N LYS A 122 -11.28 3.37 22.05
CA LYS A 122 -10.71 4.31 23.03
C LYS A 122 -10.90 3.84 24.47
N ILE A 123 -12.10 3.35 24.82
CA ILE A 123 -12.38 2.80 26.16
C ILE A 123 -11.48 1.59 26.44
N LEU A 124 -11.38 0.65 25.49
CA LEU A 124 -10.54 -0.55 25.65
C LEU A 124 -9.06 -0.20 25.79
N VAL A 125 -8.56 0.82 25.09
CA VAL A 125 -7.19 1.32 25.28
C VAL A 125 -7.02 1.92 26.68
N ALA A 126 -7.96 2.75 27.14
CA ALA A 126 -7.92 3.34 28.48
C ALA A 126 -7.94 2.28 29.60
N GLU A 127 -8.61 1.15 29.36
CA GLU A 127 -8.66 0.00 30.27
C GLU A 127 -7.47 -0.98 30.10
N ASN A 128 -6.46 -0.64 29.28
CA ASN A 128 -5.32 -1.52 28.94
C ASN A 128 -5.72 -2.88 28.29
N LYS A 129 -6.92 -2.98 27.72
CA LYS A 129 -7.42 -4.15 26.98
C LYS A 129 -6.95 -4.11 25.52
N LEU A 130 -5.63 -4.12 25.34
CA LEU A 130 -4.99 -3.88 24.04
C LEU A 130 -5.35 -4.91 22.95
N PRO A 131 -5.47 -6.23 23.23
CA PRO A 131 -5.89 -7.19 22.21
C PRO A 131 -7.31 -6.92 21.68
N GLN A 132 -8.25 -6.57 22.56
CA GLN A 132 -9.63 -6.24 22.18
C GLN A 132 -9.69 -4.92 21.40
N ALA A 133 -8.96 -3.89 21.86
CA ALA A 133 -8.86 -2.63 21.13
C ALA A 133 -8.32 -2.83 19.71
N ARG A 134 -7.28 -3.66 19.56
CA ARG A 134 -6.70 -4.01 18.26
C ARG A 134 -7.70 -4.71 17.35
N ALA A 135 -8.52 -5.62 17.87
CA ALA A 135 -9.55 -6.29 17.09
C ALA A 135 -10.56 -5.28 16.50
N ILE A 136 -10.97 -4.28 17.29
CA ILE A 136 -11.89 -3.23 16.81
C ILE A 136 -11.22 -2.33 15.77
N LEU A 137 -9.98 -1.88 16.01
CA LEU A 137 -9.25 -1.04 15.06
C LEU A 137 -9.00 -1.78 13.74
N ASN A 138 -8.70 -3.08 13.78
CA ASN A 138 -8.57 -3.91 12.58
C ASN A 138 -9.87 -4.03 11.80
N ALA A 139 -11.03 -4.03 12.48
CA ALA A 139 -12.33 -4.09 11.85
C ALA A 139 -12.78 -2.75 11.21
N LEU A 140 -12.11 -1.64 11.51
CA LEU A 140 -12.39 -0.31 10.96
C LEU A 140 -11.69 -0.03 9.61
N ARG A 141 -10.99 -1.00 9.04
CA ARG A 141 -10.17 -0.80 7.85
C ARG A 141 -11.00 -0.89 6.57
N ASP A 142 -10.85 0.08 5.67
CA ASP A 142 -11.32 0.02 4.28
C ASP A 142 -10.19 0.51 3.36
N GLU A 143 -9.22 -0.37 3.10
CA GLU A 143 -7.92 -0.03 2.51
C GLU A 143 -7.26 -1.22 1.82
N ILE A 144 -6.37 -0.91 0.88
CA ILE A 144 -5.38 -1.85 0.36
C ILE A 144 -4.07 -1.57 1.08
N VAL A 145 -3.45 -2.60 1.64
CA VAL A 145 -2.13 -2.53 2.26
C VAL A 145 -1.12 -3.28 1.42
N ILE A 146 -0.09 -2.57 1.00
CA ILE A 146 1.06 -3.11 0.28
C ILE A 146 2.24 -3.12 1.24
N LYS A 147 2.59 -4.31 1.74
CA LYS A 147 3.78 -4.52 2.56
C LYS A 147 4.95 -4.75 1.64
N THR A 148 5.94 -3.86 1.70
CA THR A 148 7.16 -3.96 0.89
C THR A 148 8.35 -4.20 1.79
N ILE A 149 9.05 -5.30 1.58
CA ILE A 149 10.37 -5.52 2.18
C ILE A 149 11.41 -4.90 1.28
N ASN A 150 12.24 -4.04 1.85
CA ASN A 150 13.21 -3.26 1.12
C ASN A 150 14.64 -3.56 1.57
N LEU A 151 15.55 -3.67 0.61
CA LEU A 151 16.99 -3.76 0.83
C LEU A 151 17.60 -2.35 0.84
N PRO A 152 18.28 -1.93 1.92
CA PRO A 152 18.95 -0.64 1.98
C PRO A 152 20.25 -0.65 1.17
N LEU A 153 20.26 0.03 0.02
CA LEU A 153 21.37 -0.04 -0.93
C LEU A 153 22.66 0.59 -0.44
N ALA A 154 22.58 1.59 0.43
CA ALA A 154 23.76 2.30 0.92
C ALA A 154 24.60 1.44 1.88
N THR A 155 23.94 0.64 2.72
CA THR A 155 24.59 -0.04 3.85
C THR A 155 24.79 -1.53 3.61
N TYR A 156 23.88 -2.17 2.86
CA TYR A 156 23.92 -3.63 2.67
C TYR A 156 25.18 -4.11 1.93
N PRO A 157 25.61 -3.51 0.79
CA PRO A 157 26.85 -3.92 0.11
C PRO A 157 28.11 -3.76 0.98
N ALA A 158 28.17 -2.69 1.78
CA ALA A 158 29.29 -2.45 2.69
C ALA A 158 29.41 -3.54 3.76
N ALA A 159 28.28 -4.01 4.30
CA ALA A 159 28.24 -5.12 5.24
C ALA A 159 28.76 -6.43 4.63
N LEU A 160 28.41 -6.71 3.36
CA LEU A 160 28.93 -7.90 2.66
C LEU A 160 30.45 -7.84 2.48
N ASN A 161 30.99 -6.68 2.08
CA ASN A 161 32.43 -6.48 1.95
C ASN A 161 33.16 -6.62 3.30
N LEU A 162 32.57 -6.10 4.38
CA LEU A 162 33.11 -6.26 5.72
C LEU A 162 33.12 -7.73 6.16
N ALA A 163 32.06 -8.49 5.87
CA ALA A 163 32.02 -9.91 6.15
C ALA A 163 33.10 -10.69 5.37
N ILE A 164 33.31 -10.38 4.09
CA ILE A 164 34.42 -10.97 3.30
C ILE A 164 35.76 -10.69 3.97
N LYS A 165 36.01 -9.45 4.39
CA LYS A 165 37.23 -9.07 5.11
C LYS A 165 37.41 -9.90 6.39
N TYR A 166 36.37 -10.03 7.21
CA TYR A 166 36.43 -10.85 8.43
C TYR A 166 36.68 -12.33 8.15
N ILE A 167 36.11 -12.91 7.09
CA ILE A 167 36.40 -14.31 6.72
C ILE A 167 37.89 -14.47 6.36
N ASN A 168 38.46 -13.53 5.60
CA ASN A 168 39.88 -13.55 5.23
C ASN A 168 40.80 -13.39 6.46
N GLU A 169 40.39 -12.62 7.46
CA GLU A 169 41.11 -12.45 8.74
C GLU A 169 40.89 -13.63 9.71
N GLY A 170 40.12 -14.65 9.34
CA GLY A 170 39.79 -15.78 10.20
C GLY A 170 38.74 -15.48 11.28
N LYS A 171 38.17 -14.27 11.29
CA LYS A 171 37.13 -13.78 12.20
C LYS A 171 35.74 -14.28 11.79
N ILE A 172 35.55 -15.60 11.86
CA ILE A 172 34.35 -16.27 11.34
C ILE A 172 33.09 -15.89 12.13
N LYS A 173 33.21 -15.68 13.44
CA LYS A 173 32.06 -15.28 14.27
C LYS A 173 31.58 -13.89 13.87
N GLU A 174 32.49 -12.94 13.76
CA GLU A 174 32.24 -11.56 13.37
C GLU A 174 31.64 -11.48 11.97
N ALA A 175 32.14 -12.29 11.02
CA ALA A 175 31.55 -12.40 9.69
C ALA A 175 30.07 -12.86 9.76
N LYS A 176 29.77 -13.90 10.54
CA LYS A 176 28.37 -14.38 10.71
C LYS A 176 27.49 -13.31 11.35
N ASP A 177 27.99 -12.63 12.38
CA ASP A 177 27.26 -11.58 13.09
C ASP A 177 26.94 -10.40 12.14
N VAL A 178 27.90 -9.98 11.30
CA VAL A 178 27.69 -8.92 10.28
C VAL A 178 26.66 -9.35 9.23
N LEU A 179 26.73 -10.59 8.72
CA LEU A 179 25.76 -11.07 7.72
C LEU A 179 24.35 -11.21 8.31
N ALA A 180 24.23 -11.69 9.55
CA ALA A 180 22.94 -11.77 10.25
C ALA A 180 22.36 -10.37 10.51
N MET A 181 23.21 -9.41 10.88
CA MET A 181 22.84 -8.01 11.03
C MET A 181 22.36 -7.43 9.70
N ALA A 182 23.10 -7.63 8.60
CA ALA A 182 22.72 -7.16 7.27
C ALA A 182 21.35 -7.70 6.83
N LEU A 183 21.07 -8.99 7.04
CA LEU A 183 19.75 -9.57 6.76
C LEU A 183 18.63 -8.99 7.64
N SER A 184 18.98 -8.49 8.83
CA SER A 184 18.03 -7.87 9.76
C SER A 184 17.80 -6.38 9.49
N THR A 185 18.58 -5.74 8.61
CA THR A 185 18.37 -4.34 8.19
C THR A 185 17.38 -4.18 7.04
N LEU A 186 16.80 -5.27 6.54
CA LEU A 186 15.71 -5.19 5.56
C LEU A 186 14.53 -4.44 6.18
N VAL A 187 14.08 -3.38 5.49
CA VAL A 187 13.08 -2.44 6.00
C VAL A 187 11.71 -2.83 5.49
N GLU A 188 10.74 -3.01 6.39
CA GLU A 188 9.34 -3.19 6.03
C GLU A 188 8.65 -1.82 5.94
N VAL A 189 8.07 -1.53 4.78
CA VAL A 189 7.28 -0.32 4.53
C VAL A 189 5.88 -0.74 4.13
N ASP A 190 4.89 -0.36 4.93
CA ASP A 190 3.48 -0.52 4.59
C ASP A 190 3.00 0.70 3.83
N THR A 191 2.47 0.50 2.63
CA THR A 191 1.77 1.54 1.86
C THR A 191 0.27 1.31 1.95
N ILE A 192 -0.46 2.30 2.48
CA ILE A 192 -1.90 2.24 2.73
C ILE A 192 -2.63 3.06 1.67
N ILE A 193 -3.52 2.41 0.91
CA ILE A 193 -4.35 3.05 -0.11
C ILE A 193 -5.81 3.02 0.35
N PRO A 194 -6.44 4.17 0.68
CA PRO A 194 -7.82 4.19 1.16
C PRO A 194 -8.83 3.80 0.06
N ILE A 195 -9.55 2.69 0.25
CA ILE A 195 -10.52 2.18 -0.71
C ILE A 195 -11.69 3.17 -0.95
N PRO A 196 -12.27 3.82 0.07
CA PRO A 196 -13.37 4.76 -0.16
C PRO A 196 -13.00 5.92 -1.10
N ILE A 197 -11.76 6.42 -1.02
CA ILE A 197 -11.30 7.51 -1.92
C ILE A 197 -11.13 6.99 -3.34
N VAL A 198 -10.62 5.76 -3.51
CA VAL A 198 -10.53 5.07 -4.82
C VAL A 198 -11.92 4.93 -5.46
N LYS A 199 -12.91 4.48 -4.68
CA LYS A 199 -14.31 4.33 -5.14
C LYS A 199 -14.89 5.70 -5.55
N ALA A 200 -14.74 6.73 -4.72
CA ALA A 200 -15.25 8.07 -5.01
C ALA A 200 -14.68 8.65 -6.33
N GLU A 201 -13.37 8.51 -6.57
CA GLU A 201 -12.74 8.95 -7.82
C GLU A 201 -13.34 8.23 -9.05
N ALA A 202 -13.52 6.91 -8.96
CA ALA A 202 -14.04 6.11 -10.05
C ALA A 202 -15.51 6.43 -10.36
N LEU A 203 -16.33 6.62 -9.33
CA LEU A 203 -17.74 6.99 -9.46
C LEU A 203 -17.91 8.36 -10.12
N VAL A 204 -17.15 9.37 -9.72
CA VAL A 204 -17.18 10.70 -10.36
C VAL A 204 -16.74 10.62 -11.84
N LYS A 205 -15.68 9.85 -12.13
CA LYS A 205 -15.26 9.60 -13.53
C LYS A 205 -16.35 8.93 -14.35
N GLN A 206 -17.08 7.97 -13.75
CA GLN A 206 -18.16 7.30 -14.46
C GLN A 206 -19.35 8.24 -14.67
N ALA A 207 -19.73 9.03 -13.66
CA ALA A 207 -20.77 10.05 -13.76
C ALA A 207 -20.50 11.01 -14.92
N SER A 208 -19.27 11.50 -15.04
CA SER A 208 -18.86 12.38 -16.14
C SER A 208 -19.10 11.77 -17.53
N LYS A 209 -18.89 10.46 -17.70
CA LYS A 209 -19.07 9.76 -18.98
C LYS A 209 -20.54 9.59 -19.35
N ILE A 210 -21.40 9.34 -18.36
CA ILE A 210 -22.79 8.95 -18.60
C ILE A 210 -23.78 10.11 -18.49
N VAL A 211 -23.42 11.24 -17.87
CA VAL A 211 -24.33 12.36 -17.58
C VAL A 211 -25.11 12.88 -18.80
N LYS A 212 -24.54 12.81 -20.01
CA LYS A 212 -25.23 13.22 -21.24
C LYS A 212 -26.30 12.22 -21.70
N LYS A 213 -26.15 10.95 -21.34
CA LYS A 213 -27.03 9.83 -21.74
C LYS A 213 -28.06 9.52 -20.66
N ASP A 214 -27.64 9.53 -19.40
CA ASP A 214 -28.44 9.17 -18.25
C ASP A 214 -28.06 10.04 -17.05
N LYS A 215 -28.83 11.12 -16.86
CA LYS A 215 -28.64 12.06 -15.74
C LYS A 215 -28.99 11.44 -14.40
N LYS A 216 -30.01 10.59 -14.35
CA LYS A 216 -30.47 9.98 -13.11
C LYS A 216 -29.39 9.07 -12.56
N GLU A 217 -28.81 8.23 -13.40
CA GLU A 217 -27.71 7.35 -13.01
C GLU A 217 -26.43 8.14 -12.67
N ALA A 218 -26.12 9.21 -13.40
CA ALA A 218 -24.98 10.06 -13.07
C ALA A 218 -25.11 10.68 -11.67
N LEU A 219 -26.33 11.13 -11.29
CA LEU A 219 -26.61 11.64 -9.95
C LEU A 219 -26.46 10.55 -8.88
N ARG A 220 -26.82 9.29 -9.15
CA ARG A 220 -26.60 8.16 -8.22
C ARG A 220 -25.10 7.91 -7.97
N TYR A 221 -24.27 7.95 -9.01
CA TYR A 221 -22.81 7.84 -8.82
C TYR A 221 -22.23 9.00 -8.01
N LEU A 222 -22.72 10.22 -8.20
CA LEU A 222 -22.28 11.38 -7.41
C LEU A 222 -22.72 11.25 -5.94
N GLU A 223 -23.94 10.78 -5.68
CA GLU A 223 -24.43 10.50 -4.34
C GLU A 223 -23.55 9.45 -3.63
N GLU A 224 -23.28 8.33 -4.30
CA GLU A 224 -22.41 7.29 -3.76
C GLU A 224 -20.98 7.81 -3.56
N ALA A 225 -20.45 8.62 -4.47
CA ALA A 225 -19.12 9.22 -4.30
C ALA A 225 -19.05 10.10 -3.05
N LYS A 226 -20.10 10.88 -2.74
CA LYS A 226 -20.18 11.65 -1.49
C LYS A 226 -20.22 10.74 -0.27
N TYR A 227 -20.99 9.65 -0.33
CA TYR A 227 -21.04 8.66 0.74
C TYR A 227 -19.66 8.06 1.01
N GLN A 228 -18.95 7.64 -0.03
CA GLN A 228 -17.59 7.09 0.08
C GLN A 228 -16.59 8.11 0.64
N LEU A 229 -16.65 9.38 0.23
CA LEU A 229 -15.84 10.44 0.84
C LEU A 229 -16.16 10.64 2.32
N LYS A 230 -17.45 10.56 2.70
CA LYS A 230 -17.86 10.68 4.10
C LYS A 230 -17.40 9.48 4.93
N LEU A 231 -17.46 8.28 4.38
CA LEU A 231 -16.93 7.07 4.99
C LEU A 231 -15.41 7.22 5.21
N ALA A 232 -14.67 7.64 4.18
CA ALA A 232 -13.23 7.85 4.27
C ALA A 232 -12.85 8.81 5.43
N GLU A 233 -13.50 9.97 5.47
CA GLU A 233 -13.32 10.99 6.50
C GLU A 233 -13.63 10.45 7.90
N THR A 234 -14.66 9.61 8.03
CA THR A 234 -15.12 9.09 9.33
C THR A 234 -14.24 7.94 9.82
N LEU A 235 -13.71 7.12 8.91
CA LEU A 235 -12.70 6.08 9.19
C LEU A 235 -11.34 6.69 9.56
N GLY A 236 -11.15 7.99 9.36
CA GLY A 236 -9.94 8.72 9.77
C GLY A 236 -8.85 8.76 8.70
N TYR A 237 -9.15 8.39 7.46
CA TYR A 237 -8.19 8.57 6.36
C TYR A 237 -7.96 10.07 6.13
N THR A 238 -6.69 10.47 6.10
CA THR A 238 -6.30 11.87 5.91
C THR A 238 -5.58 12.07 4.58
N SER A 239 -5.44 13.33 4.14
CA SER A 239 -4.68 13.68 2.95
C SER A 239 -3.81 14.89 3.23
N LYS A 240 -2.59 14.88 2.71
CA LYS A 240 -1.66 16.03 2.73
C LYS A 240 -1.98 17.07 1.63
N SER A 241 -3.07 16.89 0.88
CA SER A 241 -3.51 17.88 -0.11
C SER A 241 -4.06 19.13 0.56
N SER A 242 -3.96 20.27 -0.12
CA SER A 242 -4.71 21.49 0.25
C SER A 242 -6.22 21.33 0.03
N THR A 243 -6.62 20.36 -0.80
CA THR A 243 -8.03 20.00 -0.98
C THR A 243 -8.53 19.28 0.27
N THR A 244 -9.70 19.67 0.79
CA THR A 244 -10.33 19.01 1.94
C THR A 244 -11.51 18.14 1.52
N TYR A 245 -11.93 17.20 2.38
CA TYR A 245 -13.17 16.43 2.17
C TYR A 245 -14.38 17.34 1.97
N LYS A 246 -14.47 18.45 2.70
CA LYS A 246 -15.53 19.44 2.53
C LYS A 246 -15.54 20.01 1.12
N MET A 247 -14.40 20.47 0.61
CA MET A 247 -14.28 21.00 -0.75
C MET A 247 -14.71 19.99 -1.82
N LEU A 248 -14.33 18.72 -1.66
CA LEU A 248 -14.73 17.65 -2.59
C LEU A 248 -16.25 17.41 -2.56
N LYS A 249 -16.83 17.31 -1.36
CA LYS A 249 -18.29 17.13 -1.18
C LYS A 249 -19.08 18.33 -1.73
N ASP A 250 -18.59 19.55 -1.50
CA ASP A 250 -19.21 20.78 -2.00
C ASP A 250 -19.15 20.88 -3.52
N ALA A 251 -18.03 20.48 -4.13
CA ALA A 251 -17.90 20.38 -5.58
C ALA A 251 -18.88 19.35 -6.19
N ILE A 252 -19.07 18.20 -5.53
CA ILE A 252 -20.08 17.22 -5.97
C ILE A 252 -21.50 17.81 -5.84
N ASN A 253 -21.82 18.47 -4.72
CA ASN A 253 -23.12 19.11 -4.54
C ASN A 253 -23.39 20.20 -5.60
N HIS A 254 -22.37 20.97 -5.98
CA HIS A 254 -22.47 21.94 -7.07
C HIS A 254 -22.75 21.23 -8.40
N LEU A 255 -21.98 20.20 -8.76
CA LEU A 255 -22.22 19.38 -9.95
C LEU A 255 -23.64 18.83 -10.00
N GLU A 256 -24.16 18.29 -8.91
CA GLU A 256 -25.54 17.77 -8.85
C GLU A 256 -26.59 18.85 -9.16
N LYS A 257 -26.39 20.07 -8.66
CA LYS A 257 -27.27 21.21 -8.95
C LYS A 257 -27.22 21.59 -10.43
N GLU A 258 -26.02 21.69 -11.00
CA GLU A 258 -25.84 22.03 -12.42
C GLU A 258 -26.43 20.96 -13.36
N ILE A 259 -26.30 19.67 -13.00
CA ILE A 259 -26.92 18.57 -13.74
C ILE A 259 -28.44 18.69 -13.72
N LYS A 260 -29.03 18.96 -12.55
CA LYS A 260 -30.49 19.13 -12.39
C LYS A 260 -31.00 20.37 -13.12
N ALA A 261 -30.20 21.43 -13.20
CA ALA A 261 -30.48 22.65 -13.95
C ALA A 261 -30.21 22.52 -15.47
N ASN A 262 -29.76 21.35 -15.95
CA ASN A 262 -29.41 21.10 -17.35
C ASN A 262 -28.28 21.98 -17.90
N HIS A 263 -27.40 22.48 -17.03
CA HIS A 263 -26.25 23.28 -17.43
C HIS A 263 -25.08 22.42 -17.94
N LYS A 264 -24.09 23.07 -18.58
CA LYS A 264 -22.87 22.41 -19.03
C LYS A 264 -21.96 22.11 -17.84
N THR A 265 -21.63 20.83 -17.63
CA THR A 265 -20.86 20.36 -16.46
C THR A 265 -19.47 19.82 -16.77
N GLY A 266 -19.02 19.84 -18.03
CA GLY A 266 -17.75 19.24 -18.46
C GLY A 266 -16.53 19.75 -17.68
N GLY A 267 -16.34 21.08 -17.63
CA GLY A 267 -15.21 21.67 -16.90
C GLY A 267 -15.26 21.41 -15.38
N LEU A 268 -16.46 21.37 -14.80
CA LEU A 268 -16.65 21.06 -13.37
C LEU A 268 -16.25 19.62 -13.05
N PHE A 269 -16.57 18.66 -13.94
CA PHE A 269 -16.13 17.28 -13.80
C PHE A 269 -14.60 17.16 -13.91
N GLU A 270 -13.99 17.81 -14.90
CA GLU A 270 -12.54 17.77 -15.11
C GLU A 270 -11.78 18.31 -13.88
N GLU A 271 -12.23 19.43 -13.34
CA GLU A 271 -11.65 20.03 -12.13
C GLU A 271 -11.79 19.10 -10.91
N LEU A 272 -12.99 18.55 -10.67
CA LEU A 272 -13.23 17.64 -9.55
C LEU A 272 -12.40 16.36 -9.67
N ILE A 273 -12.31 15.77 -10.86
CA ILE A 273 -11.51 14.56 -11.11
C ILE A 273 -10.04 14.83 -10.81
N LYS A 274 -9.51 16.00 -11.23
CA LYS A 274 -8.13 16.40 -10.93
C LYS A 274 -7.90 16.52 -9.43
N LYS A 275 -8.81 17.20 -8.71
CA LYS A 275 -8.74 17.35 -7.24
C LYS A 275 -8.81 16.01 -6.51
N LEU A 276 -9.72 15.11 -6.92
CA LEU A 276 -9.84 13.77 -6.34
C LEU A 276 -8.59 12.93 -6.56
N LYS A 277 -7.99 12.99 -7.76
CA LYS A 277 -6.74 12.29 -8.07
C LYS A 277 -5.61 12.76 -7.15
N GLU A 278 -5.39 14.07 -7.06
CA GLU A 278 -4.36 14.63 -6.18
C GLU A 278 -4.63 14.31 -4.71
N PHE A 279 -5.87 14.48 -4.27
CA PHE A 279 -6.28 14.18 -2.90
C PHE A 279 -5.99 12.73 -2.53
N LYS A 280 -6.34 11.79 -3.42
CA LYS A 280 -6.07 10.36 -3.26
C LYS A 280 -4.58 10.06 -3.21
N GLU A 281 -3.80 10.59 -4.14
CA GLU A 281 -2.34 10.38 -4.17
C GLU A 281 -1.67 10.87 -2.88
N LYS A 282 -2.16 11.99 -2.32
CA LYS A 282 -1.69 12.54 -1.05
C LYS A 282 -2.34 11.93 0.20
N ALA A 283 -3.33 11.06 0.03
CA ALA A 283 -3.95 10.27 1.09
C ALA A 283 -3.32 8.87 1.22
N ILE A 284 -2.41 8.51 0.32
CA ILE A 284 -1.60 7.30 0.48
C ILE A 284 -0.61 7.53 1.61
N GLU A 285 -0.66 6.67 2.61
CA GLU A 285 0.24 6.71 3.76
C GLU A 285 1.34 5.67 3.61
N HIS A 286 2.55 6.03 4.03
CA HIS A 286 3.69 5.11 4.10
C HIS A 286 4.12 5.00 5.57
N ILE A 287 3.98 3.80 6.13
CA ILE A 287 4.31 3.49 7.52
C ILE A 287 5.57 2.63 7.52
N ASN A 288 6.65 3.19 8.06
CA ASN A 288 7.88 2.45 8.31
C ASN A 288 7.74 1.68 9.63
N LYS A 289 8.04 0.38 9.62
CA LYS A 289 8.00 -0.46 10.82
C LYS A 289 9.39 -0.73 11.40
#